data_AF-A0A6N9UA33-F1
#
_entry.id   AF-A0A6N9UA33-F1
#
_cell.length_a   1.000
_cell.length_b   1.000
_cell.length_c   1.000
_cell.angle_alpha   90.00
_cell.angle_beta   90.00
_cell.angle_gamma   90.00
#
_symmetry.space_group_name_H-M   'P 1'
#
loop_
_entity.id
_entity.type
_entity.pdbx_description
1 polymer ?
#
loop_
_entity_poly.entity_id
_entity_poly.type
_entity_poly.pdbx_seq_one_letter_code
_entity_poly.pdbx_strand_id
1 'polypeptide(L)'
;MSWSDLLRRGTADPSLTFARKKWTQPGKFVWVAPRETVTAPTGKEYPLCVTVYFKDADDIVKPYQPSMDGMTEADDWYVGVSGQPPE
;
A
#
# COMPACT_ATOMS: atom_id res chain seq x y z
N MET A 1 -0.89 -7.50 11.50
CA MET A 1 -1.90 -6.47 11.16
C MET A 1 -2.67 -6.97 9.95
N SER A 2 -4.01 -6.82 9.94
CA SER A 2 -4.81 -7.31 8.82
C SER A 2 -4.62 -6.43 7.57
N TRP A 3 -4.94 -6.96 6.39
CA TRP A 3 -4.96 -6.19 5.16
C TRP A 3 -5.93 -4.99 5.24
N SER A 4 -7.11 -5.19 5.82
CA SER A 4 -8.08 -4.11 6.04
C SER A 4 -7.55 -3.01 6.97
N ASP A 5 -6.75 -3.36 7.97
CA ASP A 5 -6.10 -2.38 8.85
C ASP A 5 -5.01 -1.59 8.12
N LEU A 6 -4.21 -2.26 7.27
CA LEU A 6 -3.22 -1.60 6.42
C LEU A 6 -3.90 -0.56 5.54
N LEU A 7 -4.96 -0.94 4.81
CA LEU A 7 -5.71 -0.03 3.94
C LEU A 7 -6.28 1.14 4.72
N ARG A 8 -6.91 0.87 5.87
CA ARG A 8 -7.53 1.90 6.71
C ARG A 8 -6.50 2.91 7.22
N ARG A 9 -5.37 2.42 7.74
CA ARG A 9 -4.30 3.25 8.31
C ARG A 9 -3.58 4.04 7.22
N GLY A 10 -3.20 3.39 6.12
CA GLY A 10 -2.52 4.07 5.02
C GLY A 10 -3.42 5.06 4.28
N THR A 11 -4.74 4.85 4.22
CA THR A 11 -5.67 5.86 3.68
C THR A 11 -5.79 7.07 4.63
N ALA A 12 -5.71 6.85 5.95
CA ALA A 12 -5.78 7.92 6.95
C ALA A 12 -4.47 8.71 7.04
N ASP A 13 -3.33 8.07 6.80
CA ASP A 13 -2.01 8.66 6.79
C ASP A 13 -1.16 8.05 5.65
N PRO A 14 -1.07 8.74 4.50
CA PRO A 14 -0.35 8.24 3.33
C PRO A 14 1.18 8.27 3.49
N SER A 15 1.70 8.82 4.58
CA SER A 15 3.12 8.74 4.91
C SER A 15 3.52 7.39 5.51
N LEU A 16 2.54 6.58 5.92
CA LEU A 16 2.81 5.26 6.51
C LEU A 16 3.28 4.26 5.46
N THR A 17 4.39 3.61 5.78
CA THR A 17 4.91 2.45 5.05
C THR A 17 4.70 1.17 5.86
N PHE A 18 4.47 0.09 5.14
CA PHE A 18 4.12 -1.22 5.69
C PHE A 18 5.00 -2.29 5.07
N ALA A 19 5.48 -3.22 5.88
CA ALA A 19 6.28 -4.34 5.42
C ALA A 19 5.67 -5.66 5.89
N ARG A 20 6.02 -6.74 5.18
CA ARG A 20 5.66 -8.10 5.58
C ARG A 20 6.79 -8.75 6.35
N LYS A 21 6.47 -9.48 7.41
CA LYS A 21 7.44 -10.26 8.20
C LYS A 21 8.25 -11.24 7.35
N LYS A 22 7.65 -11.81 6.30
CA LYS A 22 8.31 -12.74 5.37
C LYS A 22 9.24 -12.07 4.34
N TRP A 23 9.21 -10.74 4.20
CA TRP A 23 10.13 -10.02 3.34
C TRP A 23 11.43 -9.80 4.10
N THR A 24 12.39 -10.69 3.90
CA THR A 24 13.69 -10.68 4.59
C THR A 24 14.69 -9.69 4.00
N GLN A 25 14.47 -9.25 2.75
CA GLN A 25 15.33 -8.28 2.08
C GLN A 25 14.98 -6.86 2.55
N PRO A 26 15.98 -6.08 3.03
CA PRO A 26 15.78 -4.67 3.39
C PRO A 26 15.26 -3.84 2.21
N GLY A 27 14.58 -2.73 2.52
CA GLY A 27 14.08 -1.78 1.52
C GLY A 27 12.74 -2.15 0.87
N LYS A 28 12.20 -3.34 1.15
CA LYS A 28 10.88 -3.77 0.67
C LYS A 28 9.75 -3.23 1.54
N PHE A 29 8.86 -2.44 0.94
CA PHE A 29 7.66 -1.97 1.63
C PHE A 29 6.53 -1.68 0.65
N VAL A 30 5.33 -1.52 1.22
CA VAL A 30 4.17 -0.97 0.53
C VAL A 30 3.72 0.31 1.20
N TRP A 31 3.06 1.17 0.43
CA TRP A 31 2.33 2.31 0.95
C TRP A 31 0.99 2.43 0.24
N VAL A 32 0.08 3.12 0.90
CA VAL A 32 -1.24 3.40 0.35
C VAL A 32 -1.19 4.77 -0.31
N ALA A 33 -1.51 4.83 -1.60
CA ALA A 33 -1.58 6.10 -2.31
C ALA A 33 -2.67 7.01 -1.70
N PRO A 34 -2.47 8.33 -1.69
CA PRO A 34 -3.50 9.27 -1.30
C PRO A 34 -4.81 9.02 -2.04
N ARG A 35 -5.94 9.36 -1.41
CA ARG A 35 -7.24 9.24 -2.04
C ARG A 35 -7.32 10.17 -3.24
N GLU A 36 -7.52 9.61 -4.42
CA GLU A 36 -7.77 10.36 -5.65
C GLU A 36 -9.25 10.34 -6.00
N THR A 37 -9.66 11.33 -6.79
CA THR A 37 -10.99 11.38 -7.43
C THR A 37 -10.81 11.23 -8.94
N VAL A 38 -11.59 10.34 -9.54
CA VAL A 38 -11.63 10.17 -10.99
C VAL A 38 -12.95 10.67 -11.55
N THR A 39 -12.87 11.32 -12.70
CA THR A 39 -14.05 11.77 -13.44
C THR A 39 -14.44 10.69 -14.45
N ALA A 40 -15.65 10.16 -14.30
CA ALA A 40 -16.21 9.24 -15.29
C ALA A 40 -16.47 9.95 -16.62
N PRO A 41 -16.63 9.23 -17.75
CA PRO A 41 -16.98 9.83 -19.04
C PRO A 41 -18.27 10.66 -19.03
N THR A 42 -19.16 10.42 -18.05
CA THR A 42 -20.38 11.20 -17.82
C THR A 42 -20.14 12.54 -17.11
N GLY A 43 -18.89 12.88 -16.76
CA GLY A 43 -18.52 14.06 -15.99
C GLY A 43 -18.70 13.90 -14.48
N LYS A 44 -19.22 12.76 -14.01
CA LYS A 44 -19.42 12.51 -12.58
C LYS A 44 -18.13 12.07 -11.90
N GLU A 45 -17.83 12.66 -10.75
CA GLU A 45 -16.66 12.30 -9.94
C GLU A 45 -16.94 11.12 -9.03
N TYR A 46 -15.97 10.22 -8.93
CA TYR A 46 -15.96 9.07 -8.04
C TYR A 46 -14.64 9.03 -7.28
N PRO A 47 -14.65 8.68 -5.99
CA PRO A 47 -13.41 8.36 -5.31
C PRO A 47 -12.80 7.11 -5.94
N LEU A 48 -11.53 7.20 -6.32
CA LEU A 48 -10.79 6.06 -6.82
C LEU A 48 -10.67 5.00 -5.72
N CYS A 49 -10.82 3.72 -6.09
CA CYS A 49 -10.48 2.62 -5.19
C CYS A 49 -9.00 2.74 -4.80
N VAL A 50 -8.73 2.57 -3.50
CA VAL A 50 -7.39 2.71 -2.92
C VAL A 50 -6.35 1.92 -3.74
N THR A 51 -5.28 2.59 -4.17
CA THR A 51 -4.14 1.95 -4.81
C THR A 51 -3.04 1.74 -3.78
N VAL A 52 -2.51 0.53 -3.72
CA VAL A 52 -1.34 0.20 -2.90
C VAL A 52 -0.15 0.05 -3.84
N TYR A 53 0.97 0.70 -3.52
CA TYR A 53 2.21 0.54 -4.26
C TYR A 53 3.19 -0.31 -3.47
N PHE A 54 4.04 -1.04 -4.17
CA PHE A 54 5.14 -1.82 -3.61
C PHE A 54 6.45 -1.30 -4.19
N LYS A 55 7.41 -1.02 -3.31
CA LYS A 55 8.80 -0.77 -3.66
C LYS A 55 9.62 -2.00 -3.30
N ASP A 56 10.37 -2.54 -4.26
CA ASP A 56 11.28 -3.65 -3.99
C ASP A 56 12.67 -3.20 -3.53
N ALA A 57 13.57 -4.16 -3.34
CA ALA A 57 14.91 -3.90 -2.82
C ALA A 57 15.83 -3.19 -3.82
N ASP A 58 15.44 -3.13 -5.10
CA ASP A 58 16.17 -2.46 -6.18
C ASP A 58 15.56 -1.08 -6.48
N ASP A 59 14.80 -0.54 -5.54
CA ASP A 59 14.05 0.72 -5.64
C ASP A 59 12.97 0.75 -6.75
N ILE A 60 12.58 -0.40 -7.30
CA ILE A 60 11.54 -0.46 -8.34
C ILE A 60 10.15 -0.35 -7.70
N VAL A 61 9.36 0.60 -8.20
CA VAL A 61 7.98 0.85 -7.77
C VAL A 61 6.97 0.26 -8.74
N LYS A 62 5.98 -0.46 -8.21
CA LYS A 62 4.86 -0.99 -9.00
C LYS A 62 3.57 -1.08 -8.20
N PRO A 63 2.40 -1.06 -8.86
CA PRO A 63 1.14 -1.36 -8.20
C PRO A 63 1.21 -2.73 -7.52
N TYR A 64 0.82 -2.77 -6.25
CA TYR A 64 0.80 -3.99 -5.47
C TYR A 64 -0.56 -4.67 -5.60
N GLN A 65 -0.56 -5.84 -6.23
CA GLN A 65 -1.71 -6.73 -6.28
C GLN A 65 -1.44 -7.84 -5.25
N PRO A 66 -2.03 -7.78 -4.04
CA PRO A 66 -1.78 -8.81 -3.03
C PRO A 66 -2.29 -10.16 -3.54
N SER A 67 -1.52 -11.23 -3.32
CA SER A 67 -2.05 -12.59 -3.44
C SER A 67 -3.15 -12.81 -2.39
N MET A 68 -3.92 -13.91 -2.53
CA MET A 68 -4.85 -14.34 -1.47
C MET A 68 -4.15 -14.37 -0.11
N ASP A 69 -2.94 -14.91 -0.04
CA ASP A 69 -2.13 -14.93 1.18
C ASP A 69 -1.79 -13.52 1.71
N GLY A 70 -1.52 -12.56 0.82
CA GLY A 70 -1.30 -11.16 1.20
C GLY A 70 -2.51 -10.47 1.84
N MET A 71 -3.72 -10.96 1.52
CA MET A 71 -4.98 -10.43 2.06
C MET A 71 -5.44 -11.17 3.33
N THR A 72 -5.15 -12.47 3.47
CA THR A 72 -5.71 -13.33 4.53
C THR A 72 -4.74 -13.60 5.69
N GLU A 73 -3.43 -13.49 5.50
CA GLU A 73 -2.42 -13.69 6.57
C GLU A 73 -2.35 -12.45 7.47
N ALA A 74 -3.41 -12.20 8.24
CA ALA A 74 -3.68 -10.98 9.02
C ALA A 74 -2.65 -10.61 10.12
N ASP A 75 -1.50 -11.28 10.18
CA ASP A 75 -0.46 -11.09 11.19
C ASP A 75 0.92 -10.75 10.61
N ASP A 76 1.08 -10.80 9.29
CA ASP A 76 2.36 -10.58 8.64
C ASP A 76 2.72 -9.10 8.45
N TRP A 77 1.72 -8.22 8.42
CA TRP A 77 1.95 -6.80 8.19
C TRP A 77 2.33 -6.09 9.49
N TYR A 78 3.34 -5.23 9.41
CA TYR A 78 3.70 -4.29 10.45
C TYR A 78 3.98 -2.91 9.85
N VAL A 79 3.72 -1.87 10.65
CA VAL A 79 4.11 -0.49 10.33
C VAL A 79 5.60 -0.38 10.59
N GLY A 80 6.36 0.00 9.59
CA GLY A 80 7.80 0.17 9.71
C GLY A 80 8.23 1.26 8.76
N VAL A 81 9.01 2.22 9.25
CA VAL A 81 9.57 3.38 8.51
C VAL A 81 10.65 2.95 7.50
N SER A 82 10.53 1.74 6.94
CA SER A 82 11.48 1.23 5.96
C SER A 82 11.28 1.97 4.66
N GLY A 83 11.84 3.17 4.55
CA GLY A 83 11.74 4.03 3.37
C GLY A 83 10.63 5.08 3.47
N GLN A 84 10.94 6.28 2.98
CA GLN A 84 9.94 7.28 2.64
C GLN A 84 9.26 6.86 1.33
N PRO A 85 7.96 7.17 1.13
CA PRO A 85 7.39 7.19 -0.21
C PRO A 85 8.30 8.01 -1.14
N PRO A 86 8.49 7.61 -2.41
CA PRO A 86 9.21 8.45 -3.36
C PRO A 86 8.51 9.82 -3.51
N GLU A 87 9.31 10.88 -3.69
CA GLU A 87 8.83 12.25 -3.97
C GLU A 87 8.06 12.32 -5.30
#